data_AF-A0A928NS96-F1
#
_entry.id   AF-A0A928NS96-F1
#
_cell.length_a   1.000
_cell.length_b   1.000
_cell.length_c   1.000
_cell.angle_alpha   90.00
_cell.angle_beta   90.00
_cell.angle_gamma   90.00
#
_symmetry.space_group_name_H-M   'P 1'
#
loop_
_entity.id
_entity.type
_entity.pdbx_description
1 polymer ?
#
loop_
_entity_poly.entity_id
_entity_poly.type
_entity_poly.pdbx_seq_one_letter_code
_entity_poly.pdbx_strand_id
1 'polypeptide(L)'
;MKIKRIIMILVIVLMFSQVACGTESNNPDTTSRPDIKQYDEYILVYPDNAQKYVKMAVDEMELFFLTQFQNVKKNTVSRYQPQENALVIFVGVSSVDGGYSVNYKDNTVNIQGADADLVYLATSRLINEYFAGSASNITVENIQKLNISQVGIDRSAYIQDISLFEPVWQYQWTPPEWMLDFTEKTSSYTVSGRMMCVAHRGGIQFYPENSIEAIISSIKMGCDIIEIDVEMTSDGRLVLLHGDLDVCTDWALKKGKNGLPKSNKVIAWTYEELQQLNLRFNYGQYTSAEGVVTSYKIPALDEVMTVCKDRIFVNIDKLDCVRYWDEVYAVLKATGTTQNYLFGKSFKDKEVSLTSYYQQMRADGLPVSMNYYARWHVGNLEEDLTLVPGTKLEQFFTKYNNKGNNFLTDHPFECVQWISKQYTEG
;
A
#
# COMPACT_ATOMS: atom_id res chain seq x y z
N MET A 1 0.38 43.86 -21.60
CA MET A 1 -0.26 42.58 -21.23
C MET A 1 0.71 41.39 -21.07
N LYS A 2 1.91 41.39 -21.67
CA LYS A 2 2.88 40.27 -21.62
C LYS A 2 3.57 40.03 -20.26
N ILE A 3 3.78 41.06 -19.44
CA ILE A 3 4.50 40.94 -18.15
C ILE A 3 3.56 40.45 -17.02
N LYS A 4 2.25 40.64 -17.13
CA LYS A 4 1.29 40.24 -16.08
C LYS A 4 1.06 38.72 -16.01
N ARG A 5 1.11 37.98 -17.14
CA ARG A 5 0.92 36.52 -17.15
C ARG A 5 2.13 35.74 -16.61
N ILE A 6 3.35 36.20 -16.93
CA ILE A 6 4.59 35.57 -16.44
C ILE A 6 4.74 35.77 -14.93
N ILE A 7 4.39 36.95 -14.41
CA ILE A 7 4.36 37.20 -12.96
C ILE A 7 3.27 36.35 -12.29
N MET A 8 2.12 36.13 -12.94
CA MET A 8 1.04 35.32 -12.37
C MET A 8 1.43 33.84 -12.22
N ILE A 9 2.15 33.26 -13.18
CA ILE A 9 2.62 31.86 -13.07
C ILE A 9 3.77 31.75 -12.04
N LEU A 10 4.68 32.73 -11.98
CA LEU A 10 5.73 32.75 -10.95
C LEU A 10 5.14 32.94 -9.53
N VAL A 11 4.09 33.75 -9.40
CA VAL A 11 3.34 33.96 -8.16
C VAL A 11 2.53 32.72 -7.80
N ILE A 12 1.98 31.97 -8.78
CA ILE A 12 1.32 30.68 -8.53
C ILE A 12 2.36 29.66 -8.01
N VAL A 13 3.52 29.53 -8.65
CA VAL A 13 4.60 28.64 -8.17
C VAL A 13 5.08 29.02 -6.76
N LEU A 14 5.16 30.32 -6.44
CA LEU A 14 5.53 30.83 -5.11
C LEU A 14 4.40 30.82 -4.06
N MET A 15 3.13 30.84 -4.49
CA MET A 15 1.97 30.76 -3.60
C MET A 15 1.65 29.31 -3.25
N PHE A 16 1.80 28.37 -4.18
CA PHE A 16 1.60 26.94 -3.92
C PHE A 16 2.72 26.33 -3.06
N SER A 17 3.94 26.88 -3.09
CA SER A 17 4.99 26.49 -2.12
C SER A 17 4.64 26.84 -0.67
N GLN A 18 3.71 27.79 -0.44
CA GLN A 18 3.20 28.09 0.91
C GLN A 18 2.00 27.21 1.31
N VAL A 19 1.23 26.70 0.34
CA VAL A 19 0.02 25.89 0.60
C VAL A 19 0.34 24.38 0.70
N ALA A 20 1.44 23.91 0.09
CA ALA A 20 1.91 22.53 0.21
C ALA A 20 2.59 22.21 1.57
N CYS A 21 2.79 23.22 2.42
CA CYS A 21 3.35 23.05 3.76
C CYS A 21 2.23 23.01 4.80
N GLY A 22 1.61 21.83 4.96
CA GLY A 22 0.75 21.53 6.10
C GLY A 22 1.57 21.51 7.39
N THR A 23 1.62 22.66 8.07
CA THR A 23 2.03 22.95 9.46
C THR A 23 2.90 21.92 10.20
N GLU A 24 4.21 22.22 10.33
CA GLU A 24 4.91 22.44 11.63
C GLU A 24 6.40 22.76 11.38
N SER A 25 6.70 23.98 10.88
CA SER A 25 7.96 24.64 11.25
C SER A 25 7.82 26.16 11.10
N ASN A 26 7.78 26.87 12.22
CA ASN A 26 8.01 28.32 12.29
C ASN A 26 9.51 28.61 12.06
N ASN A 27 10.03 28.23 10.89
CA ASN A 27 11.34 28.66 10.44
C ASN A 27 11.19 29.27 9.03
N PRO A 28 11.19 30.61 8.90
CA PRO A 28 10.98 31.30 7.62
C PRO A 28 12.16 31.16 6.63
N ASP A 29 13.07 30.21 6.86
CA ASP A 29 14.34 30.04 6.13
C ASP A 29 14.40 28.78 5.24
N THR A 30 13.26 28.14 4.94
CA THR A 30 13.23 27.06 3.91
C THR A 30 12.80 27.62 2.56
N THR A 31 13.73 28.30 1.89
CA THR A 31 13.62 28.73 0.49
C THR A 31 13.83 27.55 -0.48
N SER A 32 13.11 26.44 -0.32
CA SER A 32 13.21 25.34 -1.28
C SER A 32 12.30 25.65 -2.48
N ARG A 33 12.90 25.72 -3.68
CA ARG A 33 12.19 26.02 -4.93
C ARG A 33 11.76 24.70 -5.55
N PRO A 34 10.45 24.51 -5.87
CA PRO A 34 9.95 23.24 -6.40
C PRO A 34 10.80 22.75 -7.57
N ASP A 35 11.11 21.47 -7.57
CA ASP A 35 11.72 20.78 -8.70
C ASP A 35 10.81 20.84 -9.94
N ILE A 36 11.43 21.12 -11.09
CA ILE A 36 10.74 21.33 -12.36
C ILE A 36 11.37 20.47 -13.46
N LYS A 37 10.54 19.72 -14.18
CA LYS A 37 10.93 19.12 -15.48
C LYS A 37 10.28 19.93 -16.61
N GLN A 38 11.10 20.54 -17.47
CA GLN A 38 10.64 21.44 -18.52
C GLN A 38 10.79 20.82 -19.92
N TYR A 39 9.72 20.92 -20.69
CA TYR A 39 9.61 20.53 -22.09
C TYR A 39 9.10 21.72 -22.93
N ASP A 40 9.09 21.60 -24.26
CA ASP A 40 8.61 22.69 -25.13
C ASP A 40 7.08 22.89 -25.00
N GLU A 41 6.34 21.79 -24.83
CA GLU A 41 4.88 21.74 -24.80
C GLU A 41 4.27 21.71 -23.40
N TYR A 42 5.03 21.25 -22.39
CA TYR A 42 4.54 21.12 -21.02
C TYR A 42 5.62 21.28 -19.94
N ILE A 43 5.18 21.47 -18.70
CA ILE A 43 6.01 21.62 -17.52
C ILE A 43 5.44 20.73 -16.42
N LEU A 44 6.28 19.90 -15.81
CA LEU A 44 5.94 19.14 -14.60
C LEU A 44 6.54 19.83 -13.39
N VAL A 45 5.71 20.13 -12.39
CA VAL A 45 6.10 20.79 -11.14
C VAL A 45 5.68 19.92 -9.96
N TYR A 46 6.60 19.69 -9.04
CA TYR A 46 6.35 18.90 -7.83
C TYR A 46 7.13 19.44 -6.62
N PRO A 47 6.74 19.06 -5.38
CA PRO A 47 7.40 19.53 -4.17
C PRO A 47 8.85 19.07 -4.08
N ASP A 48 9.72 19.92 -3.54
CA ASP A 48 11.07 19.52 -3.16
C ASP A 48 11.00 18.42 -2.10
N ASN A 49 11.91 17.44 -2.19
CA ASN A 49 11.91 16.26 -1.33
C ASN A 49 10.61 15.44 -1.39
N ALA A 50 9.92 15.44 -2.54
CA ALA A 50 8.71 14.66 -2.76
C ALA A 50 8.83 13.20 -2.29
N GLN A 51 7.76 12.71 -1.66
CA GLN A 51 7.59 11.32 -1.26
C GLN A 51 7.60 10.41 -2.50
N LYS A 52 7.93 9.12 -2.33
CA LYS A 52 8.14 8.19 -3.47
C LYS A 52 6.94 8.14 -4.41
N TYR A 53 5.70 8.07 -3.90
CA TYR A 53 4.52 8.02 -4.77
C TYR A 53 4.25 9.32 -5.53
N VAL A 54 4.56 10.48 -4.96
CA VAL A 54 4.49 11.76 -5.71
C VAL A 54 5.53 11.75 -6.84
N LYS A 55 6.74 11.25 -6.58
CA LYS A 55 7.77 11.10 -7.64
C LYS A 55 7.32 10.13 -8.73
N MET A 56 6.78 8.97 -8.35
CA MET A 56 6.22 8.00 -9.29
C MET A 56 5.08 8.61 -10.13
N ALA A 57 4.23 9.44 -9.54
CA ALA A 57 3.15 10.12 -10.25
C ALA A 57 3.70 11.08 -11.33
N VAL A 58 4.72 11.86 -10.97
CA VAL A 58 5.41 12.75 -11.91
C VAL A 58 6.07 11.95 -13.04
N ASP A 59 6.75 10.85 -12.70
CA ASP A 59 7.41 9.98 -13.69
C ASP A 59 6.39 9.29 -14.60
N GLU A 60 5.23 8.88 -14.09
CA GLU A 60 4.15 8.30 -14.88
C GLU A 60 3.53 9.32 -15.85
N MET A 61 3.26 10.55 -15.39
CA MET A 61 2.82 11.62 -16.30
C MET A 61 3.89 11.97 -17.33
N GLU A 62 5.15 12.03 -16.93
CA GLU A 62 6.26 12.31 -17.84
C GLU A 62 6.32 11.26 -18.95
N LEU A 63 6.30 9.98 -18.58
CA LEU A 63 6.30 8.89 -19.53
C LEU A 63 5.08 8.97 -20.46
N PHE A 64 3.89 9.19 -19.91
CA PHE A 64 2.67 9.36 -20.68
C PHE A 64 2.82 10.47 -21.74
N PHE A 65 3.22 11.69 -21.35
CA PHE A 65 3.36 12.78 -22.31
C PHE A 65 4.47 12.55 -23.34
N LEU A 66 5.58 11.93 -22.97
CA LEU A 66 6.63 11.55 -23.92
C LEU A 66 6.14 10.53 -24.95
N THR A 67 5.19 9.66 -24.59
CA THR A 67 4.56 8.75 -25.58
C THR A 67 3.57 9.45 -26.51
N GLN A 68 2.90 10.50 -26.04
CA GLN A 68 1.85 11.18 -26.80
C GLN A 68 2.41 12.27 -27.74
N PHE A 69 3.46 12.96 -27.32
CA PHE A 69 4.06 14.03 -28.11
C PHE A 69 5.36 13.53 -28.78
N GLN A 70 5.33 13.33 -30.09
CA GLN A 70 6.51 12.95 -30.85
C GLN A 70 7.50 14.12 -30.93
N ASN A 71 8.79 13.86 -30.69
CA ASN A 71 9.90 14.84 -30.78
C ASN A 71 9.95 15.96 -29.73
N VAL A 72 9.31 15.77 -28.57
CA VAL A 72 9.45 16.68 -27.43
C VAL A 72 10.92 16.81 -27.01
N LYS A 73 11.43 18.03 -26.93
CA LYS A 73 12.80 18.30 -26.47
C LYS A 73 12.79 18.70 -24.99
N LYS A 74 13.62 18.01 -24.21
CA LYS A 74 13.89 18.42 -22.82
C LYS A 74 14.68 19.71 -22.82
N ASN A 75 14.14 20.73 -22.15
CA ASN A 75 14.79 22.03 -22.01
C ASN A 75 15.77 21.99 -20.82
N THR A 76 17.06 22.25 -21.06
CA THR A 76 18.13 22.25 -20.04
C THR A 76 18.36 23.61 -19.39
N VAL A 77 17.41 24.56 -19.54
CA VAL A 77 17.62 25.94 -19.11
C VAL A 77 17.46 26.09 -17.59
N SER A 78 18.42 26.75 -16.95
CA SER A 78 18.41 27.06 -15.50
C SER A 78 17.39 28.13 -15.08
N ARG A 79 16.64 28.70 -16.04
CA ARG A 79 15.62 29.73 -15.82
C ARG A 79 14.41 29.50 -16.70
N TYR A 80 13.24 29.57 -16.07
CA TYR A 80 11.90 29.43 -16.64
C TYR A 80 11.67 30.33 -17.87
N GLN A 81 11.51 29.73 -19.06
CA GLN A 81 11.01 30.39 -20.28
C GLN A 81 10.14 29.42 -21.10
N PRO A 82 8.90 29.15 -20.70
CA PRO A 82 8.00 28.34 -21.51
C PRO A 82 7.44 29.12 -22.71
N GLN A 83 7.01 28.37 -23.73
CA GLN A 83 6.21 28.93 -24.82
C GLN A 83 4.85 29.44 -24.28
N GLU A 84 4.25 30.42 -24.97
CA GLU A 84 3.08 31.18 -24.50
C GLU A 84 1.83 30.30 -24.18
N ASN A 85 1.83 29.02 -24.60
CA ASN A 85 0.74 28.07 -24.47
C ASN A 85 1.12 26.73 -23.81
N ALA A 86 2.28 26.63 -23.14
CA ALA A 86 2.68 25.37 -22.50
C ALA A 86 1.71 24.96 -21.38
N LEU A 87 1.42 23.67 -21.29
CA LEU A 87 0.60 23.11 -20.20
C LEU A 87 1.45 22.99 -18.92
N VAL A 88 0.97 23.55 -17.80
CA VAL A 88 1.65 23.42 -16.50
C VAL A 88 0.93 22.36 -15.67
N ILE A 89 1.66 21.38 -15.14
CA ILE A 89 1.09 20.30 -14.36
C ILE A 89 1.72 20.32 -12.97
N PHE A 90 0.89 20.55 -11.97
CA PHE A 90 1.27 20.45 -10.56
C PHE A 90 0.83 19.10 -10.02
N VAL A 91 1.76 18.43 -9.33
CA VAL A 91 1.51 17.13 -8.70
C VAL A 91 1.99 17.23 -7.26
N GLY A 92 1.12 17.02 -6.27
CA GLY A 92 1.55 17.10 -4.88
C GLY A 92 0.47 16.81 -3.84
N VAL A 93 0.89 16.68 -2.59
CA VAL A 93 -0.03 16.46 -1.46
C VAL A 93 -0.67 17.78 -1.05
N SER A 94 -1.96 17.77 -0.70
CA SER A 94 -2.68 18.93 -0.15
C SER A 94 -3.76 18.50 0.84
N SER A 95 -4.33 19.46 1.58
CA SER A 95 -5.39 19.21 2.57
C SER A 95 -6.78 19.01 1.93
N VAL A 96 -6.86 18.22 0.85
CA VAL A 96 -8.16 17.78 0.31
C VAL A 96 -8.85 16.86 1.33
N ASP A 97 -10.19 16.81 1.31
CA ASP A 97 -11.05 16.12 2.31
C ASP A 97 -10.84 14.59 2.35
N GLY A 98 -9.65 14.15 2.76
CA GLY A 98 -9.20 12.76 2.83
C GLY A 98 -9.02 12.05 1.47
N GLY A 99 -9.26 12.72 0.35
CA GLY A 99 -9.31 12.12 -0.98
C GLY A 99 -8.33 12.72 -1.98
N TYR A 100 -8.75 12.90 -3.23
CA TYR A 100 -7.93 13.54 -4.26
C TYR A 100 -8.76 14.42 -5.21
N SER A 101 -8.07 15.28 -5.96
CA SER A 101 -8.68 16.06 -7.04
C SER A 101 -7.72 16.29 -8.20
N VAL A 102 -8.30 16.39 -9.40
CA VAL A 102 -7.65 16.79 -10.64
C VAL A 102 -8.45 17.94 -11.24
N ASN A 103 -7.85 19.13 -11.29
CA ASN A 103 -8.53 20.34 -11.76
C ASN A 103 -7.74 21.01 -12.87
N TYR A 104 -8.43 21.44 -13.91
CA TYR A 104 -7.86 22.28 -14.95
C TYR A 104 -8.33 23.74 -14.83
N LYS A 105 -7.37 24.67 -14.88
CA LYS A 105 -7.64 26.11 -14.98
C LYS A 105 -6.47 26.84 -15.62
N ASP A 106 -6.74 27.74 -16.57
CA ASP A 106 -5.74 28.65 -17.16
C ASP A 106 -4.46 27.95 -17.64
N ASN A 107 -4.58 26.88 -18.45
CA ASN A 107 -3.47 26.02 -18.90
C ASN A 107 -2.70 25.31 -17.78
N THR A 108 -3.32 25.18 -16.60
CA THR A 108 -2.75 24.48 -15.47
C THR A 108 -3.61 23.28 -15.11
N VAL A 109 -3.01 22.08 -15.05
CA VAL A 109 -3.59 20.89 -14.44
C VAL A 109 -3.02 20.75 -13.04
N ASN A 110 -3.87 20.68 -12.02
CA ASN A 110 -3.47 20.50 -10.64
C ASN A 110 -3.98 19.13 -10.15
N ILE A 111 -3.04 18.22 -9.89
CA ILE A 111 -3.28 16.88 -9.35
C ILE A 111 -2.88 16.90 -7.88
N GLN A 112 -3.85 16.70 -6.99
CA GLN A 112 -3.61 16.76 -5.55
C GLN A 112 -4.32 15.63 -4.81
N GLY A 113 -3.71 15.16 -3.72
CA GLY A 113 -4.24 14.11 -2.86
C GLY A 113 -3.93 14.38 -1.39
N ALA A 114 -4.72 13.81 -0.48
CA ALA A 114 -4.51 13.92 0.96
C ALA A 114 -3.22 13.21 1.41
N ASP A 115 -2.85 12.15 0.71
CA ASP A 115 -1.63 11.37 0.89
C ASP A 115 -0.93 11.13 -0.46
N ALA A 116 0.35 10.76 -0.42
CA ALA A 116 1.17 10.61 -1.62
C ALA A 116 0.70 9.49 -2.56
N ASP A 117 0.15 8.41 -2.02
CA ASP A 117 -0.44 7.30 -2.76
C ASP A 117 -1.75 7.71 -3.45
N LEU A 118 -2.58 8.56 -2.83
CA LEU A 118 -3.75 9.15 -3.49
C LEU A 118 -3.36 10.09 -4.64
N VAL A 119 -2.25 10.82 -4.52
CA VAL A 119 -1.68 11.60 -5.64
C VAL A 119 -1.31 10.68 -6.81
N TYR A 120 -0.69 9.55 -6.50
CA TYR A 120 -0.34 8.54 -7.50
C TYR A 120 -1.59 7.92 -8.14
N LEU A 121 -2.54 7.46 -7.34
CA LEU A 121 -3.80 6.90 -7.82
C LEU A 121 -4.58 7.88 -8.71
N ALA A 122 -4.69 9.15 -8.31
CA ALA A 122 -5.33 10.19 -9.10
C ALA A 122 -4.66 10.36 -10.48
N THR A 123 -3.33 10.28 -10.49
CA THR A 123 -2.50 10.37 -11.69
C THR A 123 -2.70 9.17 -12.61
N SER A 124 -2.57 7.95 -12.08
CA SER A 124 -2.77 6.73 -12.86
C SER A 124 -4.20 6.65 -13.39
N ARG A 125 -5.21 7.05 -12.60
CA ARG A 125 -6.61 7.12 -13.05
C ARG A 125 -6.81 8.14 -14.16
N LEU A 126 -6.22 9.33 -14.02
CA LEU A 126 -6.23 10.35 -15.07
C LEU A 126 -5.72 9.77 -16.39
N ILE A 127 -4.58 9.08 -16.36
CA ILE A 127 -3.98 8.43 -17.52
C ILE A 127 -4.89 7.32 -18.08
N ASN A 128 -5.35 6.41 -17.23
CA ASN A 128 -6.00 5.17 -17.65
C ASN A 128 -7.51 5.29 -17.93
N GLU A 129 -8.23 6.23 -17.33
CA GLU A 129 -9.66 6.38 -17.56
C GLU A 129 -9.98 7.57 -18.49
N TYR A 130 -9.26 8.69 -18.32
CA TYR A 130 -9.57 9.91 -19.06
C TYR A 130 -8.73 10.02 -20.32
N PHE A 131 -7.49 9.55 -20.30
CA PHE A 131 -6.61 9.58 -21.47
C PHE A 131 -6.53 8.26 -22.26
N ALA A 132 -6.92 7.11 -21.71
CA ALA A 132 -6.84 5.83 -22.44
C ALA A 132 -7.72 5.78 -23.71
N GLY A 133 -8.81 6.55 -23.77
CA GLY A 133 -9.60 6.75 -25.00
C GLY A 133 -9.02 7.76 -25.99
N SER A 134 -7.96 8.47 -25.62
CA SER A 134 -7.33 9.57 -26.36
C SER A 134 -5.94 9.21 -26.92
N ALA A 135 -5.63 7.91 -27.04
CA ALA A 135 -4.32 7.30 -27.30
C ALA A 135 -3.51 7.82 -28.51
N SER A 136 -4.05 8.77 -29.27
CA SER A 136 -3.38 9.41 -30.40
C SER A 136 -3.39 10.94 -30.38
N ASN A 137 -4.15 11.61 -29.50
CA ASN A 137 -4.19 13.08 -29.41
C ASN A 137 -4.81 13.56 -28.08
N ILE A 138 -3.98 14.07 -27.16
CA ILE A 138 -4.48 14.89 -26.05
C ILE A 138 -4.92 16.24 -26.62
N THR A 139 -6.20 16.58 -26.49
CA THR A 139 -6.74 17.86 -26.98
C THR A 139 -6.93 18.86 -25.84
N VAL A 140 -6.88 20.15 -26.17
CA VAL A 140 -7.23 21.24 -25.23
C VAL A 140 -8.65 21.03 -24.68
N GLU A 141 -9.58 20.53 -25.50
CA GLU A 141 -10.95 20.26 -25.09
C GLU A 141 -11.04 19.16 -24.02
N ASN A 142 -10.27 18.07 -24.15
CA ASN A 142 -10.25 16.99 -23.17
C ASN A 142 -9.67 17.47 -21.84
N ILE A 143 -8.56 18.22 -21.90
CA ILE A 143 -7.93 18.81 -20.72
C ILE A 143 -8.87 19.82 -20.01
N GLN A 144 -9.60 20.64 -20.76
CA GLN A 144 -10.52 21.64 -20.20
C GLN A 144 -11.69 21.03 -19.41
N LYS A 145 -12.01 19.76 -19.66
CA LYS A 145 -13.07 19.02 -18.96
C LYS A 145 -12.59 18.35 -17.68
N LEU A 146 -11.30 18.40 -17.36
CA LEU A 146 -10.73 17.81 -16.14
C LEU A 146 -11.11 18.63 -14.91
N ASN A 147 -12.20 18.24 -14.24
CA ASN A 147 -12.55 18.67 -12.90
C ASN A 147 -13.15 17.48 -12.17
N ILE A 148 -12.26 16.63 -11.66
CA ILE A 148 -12.61 15.36 -11.02
C ILE A 148 -12.16 15.46 -9.57
N SER A 149 -12.99 15.02 -8.65
CA SER A 149 -12.62 14.86 -7.27
C SER A 149 -13.21 13.58 -6.71
N GLN A 150 -12.49 12.99 -5.79
CA GLN A 150 -12.97 11.90 -4.95
C GLN A 150 -12.80 12.37 -3.51
N VAL A 151 -13.90 12.33 -2.75
CA VAL A 151 -13.86 12.53 -1.30
C VAL A 151 -13.19 11.31 -0.68
N GLY A 152 -12.44 11.52 0.40
CA GLY A 152 -11.83 10.42 1.17
C GLY A 152 -12.88 9.40 1.60
N ILE A 153 -12.54 8.14 1.44
CA ILE A 153 -13.40 7.03 1.86
C ILE A 153 -13.03 6.68 3.29
N ASP A 154 -14.01 6.71 4.17
CA ASP A 154 -13.79 6.36 5.57
C ASP A 154 -13.33 4.91 5.70
N ARG A 155 -12.38 4.69 6.62
CA ARG A 155 -11.80 3.37 6.88
C ARG A 155 -12.84 2.33 7.23
N SER A 156 -13.83 2.73 8.03
CA SER A 156 -14.93 1.84 8.39
C SER A 156 -15.72 1.34 7.18
N ALA A 157 -15.83 2.14 6.12
CA ALA A 157 -16.57 1.80 4.91
C ALA A 157 -15.86 0.70 4.11
N TYR A 158 -14.57 0.86 3.83
CA TYR A 158 -13.84 -0.16 3.06
C TYR A 158 -13.47 -1.42 3.87
N ILE A 159 -13.56 -1.38 5.20
CA ILE A 159 -13.53 -2.61 6.03
C ILE A 159 -14.76 -3.48 5.74
N GLN A 160 -15.92 -2.86 5.53
CA GLN A 160 -17.17 -3.58 5.22
C GLN A 160 -17.24 -3.97 3.74
N ASP A 161 -16.79 -3.09 2.85
CA ASP A 161 -16.79 -3.31 1.41
C ASP A 161 -15.45 -2.91 0.79
N ILE A 162 -14.59 -3.90 0.61
CA ILE A 162 -13.23 -3.72 0.06
C ILE A 162 -13.23 -3.20 -1.38
N SER A 163 -14.36 -3.25 -2.10
CA SER A 163 -14.46 -2.69 -3.45
C SER A 163 -14.29 -1.18 -3.47
N LEU A 164 -14.58 -0.51 -2.34
CA LEU A 164 -14.43 0.93 -2.16
C LEU A 164 -12.97 1.37 -2.06
N PHE A 165 -12.02 0.47 -1.76
CA PHE A 165 -10.61 0.82 -1.68
C PHE A 165 -9.89 0.49 -3.00
N GLU A 166 -9.33 1.50 -3.65
CA GLU A 166 -8.59 1.35 -4.90
C GLU A 166 -7.09 1.34 -4.63
N PRO A 167 -6.40 0.20 -4.84
CA PRO A 167 -4.98 0.12 -4.62
C PRO A 167 -4.20 0.89 -5.69
N VAL A 168 -3.02 1.42 -5.35
CA VAL A 168 -2.16 2.19 -6.27
C VAL A 168 -1.80 1.45 -7.57
N TRP A 169 -1.77 0.12 -7.55
CA TRP A 169 -1.45 -0.71 -8.72
C TRP A 169 -2.70 -1.11 -9.54
N GLN A 170 -3.90 -0.63 -9.21
CA GLN A 170 -5.19 -1.05 -9.80
C GLN A 170 -5.23 -1.02 -11.34
N TYR A 171 -4.48 -0.13 -11.99
CA TYR A 171 -4.42 -0.01 -13.45
C TYR A 171 -3.24 -0.74 -14.11
N GLN A 172 -2.43 -1.44 -13.31
CA GLN A 172 -1.26 -2.19 -13.77
C GLN A 172 -1.50 -3.70 -13.81
N TRP A 173 -2.50 -4.17 -13.06
CA TRP A 173 -2.77 -5.59 -12.89
C TRP A 173 -4.25 -5.87 -12.69
N THR A 174 -4.75 -6.88 -13.38
CA THR A 174 -6.08 -7.44 -13.16
C THR A 174 -5.92 -8.94 -12.95
N PRO A 175 -6.02 -9.45 -11.71
CA PRO A 175 -5.88 -10.86 -11.47
C PRO A 175 -7.04 -11.64 -12.11
N PRO A 176 -6.79 -12.86 -12.60
CA PRO A 176 -7.86 -13.73 -13.05
C PRO A 176 -8.78 -14.12 -11.88
N GLU A 177 -10.05 -14.34 -12.18
CA GLU A 177 -11.10 -14.58 -11.17
C GLU A 177 -10.78 -15.74 -10.22
N TRP A 178 -10.15 -16.81 -10.72
CA TRP A 178 -9.77 -17.97 -9.91
C TRP A 178 -8.75 -17.64 -8.81
N MET A 179 -7.95 -16.58 -8.94
CA MET A 179 -7.04 -16.11 -7.89
C MET A 179 -7.77 -15.39 -6.76
N LEU A 180 -8.99 -14.92 -7.02
CA LEU A 180 -9.82 -14.23 -6.03
C LEU A 180 -10.80 -15.19 -5.33
N ASP A 181 -11.10 -16.34 -5.94
CA ASP A 181 -12.00 -17.35 -5.38
C ASP A 181 -11.38 -18.09 -4.18
N PHE A 182 -11.99 -17.92 -3.00
CA PHE A 182 -11.54 -18.56 -1.77
C PHE A 182 -11.73 -20.09 -1.76
N THR A 183 -12.69 -20.62 -2.52
CA THR A 183 -12.88 -22.06 -2.71
C THR A 183 -11.72 -22.66 -3.51
N GLU A 184 -11.26 -21.95 -4.54
CA GLU A 184 -10.08 -22.34 -5.33
C GLU A 184 -8.80 -22.29 -4.49
N LYS A 185 -8.65 -21.25 -3.65
CA LYS A 185 -7.55 -21.17 -2.67
C LYS A 185 -7.57 -22.36 -1.71
N THR A 186 -8.74 -22.72 -1.21
CA THR A 186 -8.92 -23.86 -0.30
C THR A 186 -8.55 -25.19 -0.97
N SER A 187 -8.97 -25.39 -2.22
CA SER A 187 -8.62 -26.57 -3.02
C SER A 187 -7.11 -26.64 -3.32
N SER A 188 -6.50 -25.47 -3.52
CA SER A 188 -5.07 -25.29 -3.79
C SER A 188 -4.19 -25.48 -2.56
N TYR A 189 -4.72 -25.36 -1.33
CA TYR A 189 -3.99 -25.59 -0.08
C TYR A 189 -3.79 -27.09 0.22
N THR A 190 -3.34 -27.84 -0.78
CA THR A 190 -3.05 -29.27 -0.68
C THR A 190 -1.69 -29.56 -1.31
N VAL A 191 -1.07 -30.70 -0.97
CA VAL A 191 0.24 -31.10 -1.55
C VAL A 191 0.21 -31.27 -3.08
N SER A 192 -0.97 -31.41 -3.67
CA SER A 192 -1.22 -31.49 -5.11
C SER A 192 -1.67 -30.17 -5.73
N GLY A 193 -1.90 -29.13 -4.93
CA GLY A 193 -2.36 -27.82 -5.38
C GLY A 193 -1.24 -26.97 -5.97
N ARG A 194 -1.59 -25.79 -6.49
CA ARG A 194 -0.61 -24.85 -7.05
C ARG A 194 0.29 -24.23 -5.98
N MET A 195 1.34 -23.57 -6.42
CA MET A 195 2.08 -22.67 -5.54
C MET A 195 1.16 -21.55 -5.03
N MET A 196 1.30 -21.19 -3.75
CA MET A 196 0.50 -20.15 -3.10
C MET A 196 1.37 -18.96 -2.69
N CYS A 197 0.90 -17.76 -2.96
CA CYS A 197 1.54 -16.51 -2.56
C CYS A 197 1.15 -16.15 -1.12
N VAL A 198 2.14 -15.96 -0.25
CA VAL A 198 1.95 -15.46 1.11
C VAL A 198 2.51 -14.05 1.19
N ALA A 199 1.62 -13.07 1.33
CA ALA A 199 1.99 -11.68 1.51
C ALA A 199 2.46 -11.47 2.96
N HIS A 200 3.76 -11.23 3.13
CA HIS A 200 4.38 -10.98 4.44
C HIS A 200 3.83 -9.68 5.06
N ARG A 201 3.50 -9.71 6.35
CA ARG A 201 2.90 -8.62 7.13
C ARG A 201 1.73 -7.94 6.44
N GLY A 202 0.83 -8.72 5.84
CA GLY A 202 -0.33 -8.24 5.10
C GLY A 202 -0.04 -7.75 3.67
N GLY A 203 1.22 -7.63 3.25
CA GLY A 203 1.63 -7.16 1.92
C GLY A 203 2.20 -5.75 1.92
N ILE A 204 3.48 -5.65 2.23
CA ILE A 204 4.15 -4.38 2.52
C ILE A 204 4.66 -3.62 1.28
N GLN A 205 4.37 -4.10 0.08
CA GLN A 205 4.97 -3.56 -1.14
C GLN A 205 4.48 -2.14 -1.46
N PHE A 206 3.23 -1.86 -1.11
CA PHE A 206 2.54 -0.62 -1.50
C PHE A 206 1.95 0.20 -0.34
N TYR A 207 1.78 -0.42 0.83
CA TYR A 207 1.14 0.18 1.99
C TYR A 207 1.93 -0.17 3.25
N PRO A 208 1.73 0.58 4.37
CA PRO A 208 2.32 0.22 5.64
C PRO A 208 2.06 -1.25 5.98
N GLU A 209 3.06 -1.90 6.56
CA GLU A 209 2.92 -3.26 7.05
C GLU A 209 1.76 -3.38 8.04
N ASN A 210 1.12 -4.56 8.07
CA ASN A 210 0.08 -4.89 9.02
C ASN A 210 -1.10 -3.88 9.03
N SER A 211 -1.34 -3.17 7.92
CA SER A 211 -2.45 -2.23 7.75
C SER A 211 -3.64 -2.87 7.03
N ILE A 212 -4.84 -2.28 7.16
CA ILE A 212 -6.02 -2.76 6.40
C ILE A 212 -5.78 -2.60 4.90
N GLU A 213 -5.10 -1.55 4.51
CA GLU A 213 -4.85 -1.15 3.13
C GLU A 213 -3.87 -2.09 2.45
N ALA A 214 -2.81 -2.51 3.15
CA ALA A 214 -1.93 -3.58 2.71
C ALA A 214 -2.71 -4.88 2.50
N ILE A 215 -3.58 -5.24 3.44
CA ILE A 215 -4.35 -6.48 3.39
C ILE A 215 -5.37 -6.47 2.25
N ILE A 216 -6.14 -5.39 2.09
CA ILE A 216 -7.07 -5.22 0.96
C ILE A 216 -6.30 -5.25 -0.36
N SER A 217 -5.15 -4.57 -0.43
CA SER A 217 -4.27 -4.63 -1.59
C SER A 217 -3.87 -6.08 -1.90
N SER A 218 -3.38 -6.86 -0.93
CA SER A 218 -3.03 -8.26 -1.14
C SER A 218 -4.20 -9.12 -1.60
N ILE A 219 -5.38 -8.94 -1.00
CA ILE A 219 -6.61 -9.63 -1.42
C ILE A 219 -6.94 -9.32 -2.88
N LYS A 220 -7.03 -8.03 -3.22
CA LYS A 220 -7.42 -7.58 -4.57
C LYS A 220 -6.40 -7.97 -5.63
N MET A 221 -5.15 -8.18 -5.25
CA MET A 221 -4.06 -8.58 -6.14
C MET A 221 -4.09 -10.07 -6.48
N GLY A 222 -4.79 -10.89 -5.67
CA GLY A 222 -4.85 -12.34 -5.83
C GLY A 222 -3.92 -13.12 -4.90
N CYS A 223 -3.43 -12.51 -3.82
CA CYS A 223 -2.66 -13.25 -2.82
C CYS A 223 -3.51 -14.33 -2.17
N ASP A 224 -2.87 -15.44 -1.80
CA ASP A 224 -3.56 -16.60 -1.26
C ASP A 224 -3.65 -16.57 0.26
N ILE A 225 -2.58 -16.07 0.88
CA ILE A 225 -2.39 -16.04 2.31
C ILE A 225 -1.78 -14.67 2.65
N ILE A 226 -2.16 -14.11 3.78
CA ILE A 226 -1.39 -13.07 4.46
C ILE A 226 -0.75 -13.66 5.71
N GLU A 227 0.48 -13.29 5.96
CA GLU A 227 1.07 -13.42 7.29
C GLU A 227 0.89 -12.06 8.00
N ILE A 228 0.53 -12.07 9.29
CA ILE A 228 0.35 -10.87 10.12
C ILE A 228 0.94 -11.06 11.51
N ASP A 229 1.36 -9.96 12.13
CA ASP A 229 1.83 -9.94 13.52
C ASP A 229 0.75 -9.41 14.45
N VAL A 230 0.58 -10.02 15.61
CA VAL A 230 -0.44 -9.60 16.60
C VAL A 230 0.21 -9.22 17.93
N GLU A 231 -0.22 -8.09 18.46
CA GLU A 231 0.10 -7.60 19.81
C GLU A 231 -1.17 -7.28 20.60
N MET A 232 -1.04 -7.16 21.92
CA MET A 232 -2.16 -6.86 22.81
C MET A 232 -2.00 -5.51 23.50
N THR A 233 -3.07 -4.72 23.49
CA THR A 233 -3.18 -3.42 24.16
C THR A 233 -3.39 -3.59 25.67
N SER A 234 -3.26 -2.49 26.43
CA SER A 234 -3.46 -2.47 27.88
C SER A 234 -4.90 -2.78 28.30
N ASP A 235 -5.87 -2.52 27.41
CA ASP A 235 -7.30 -2.83 27.55
C ASP A 235 -7.70 -4.18 26.94
N GLY A 236 -6.73 -5.02 26.56
CA GLY A 236 -6.96 -6.42 26.14
C GLY A 236 -7.46 -6.58 24.70
N ARG A 237 -7.33 -5.56 23.85
CA ARG A 237 -7.68 -5.64 22.43
C ARG A 237 -6.46 -6.11 21.62
N LEU A 238 -6.70 -7.03 20.69
CA LEU A 238 -5.68 -7.50 19.76
C LEU A 238 -5.55 -6.52 18.59
N VAL A 239 -4.32 -6.13 18.28
CA VAL A 239 -3.97 -5.20 17.20
C VAL A 239 -2.82 -5.76 16.37
N LEU A 240 -2.65 -5.28 15.14
CA LEU A 240 -1.53 -5.72 14.31
C LEU A 240 -0.36 -4.74 14.35
N LEU A 241 0.82 -5.25 14.69
CA LEU A 241 2.09 -4.53 14.64
C LEU A 241 3.26 -5.52 14.78
N HIS A 242 4.26 -5.44 13.91
CA HIS A 242 5.42 -6.34 13.98
C HIS A 242 6.44 -5.93 15.05
N GLY A 243 6.73 -4.62 15.10
CA GLY A 243 7.78 -4.04 15.93
C GLY A 243 7.24 -3.08 16.99
N ASP A 244 8.14 -2.33 17.61
CA ASP A 244 7.77 -1.29 18.56
C ASP A 244 7.16 -0.07 17.86
N LEU A 245 6.37 0.70 18.60
CA LEU A 245 5.65 1.86 18.08
C LEU A 245 6.58 2.90 17.43
N ASP A 246 7.83 3.04 17.88
CA ASP A 246 8.78 4.00 17.32
C ASP A 246 9.31 3.61 15.93
N VAL A 247 9.23 2.33 15.58
CA VAL A 247 9.63 1.83 14.26
C VAL A 247 8.47 1.94 13.28
N CYS A 248 7.29 1.48 13.69
CA CYS A 248 6.14 1.32 12.79
C CYS A 248 5.23 2.54 12.73
N THR A 249 5.41 3.55 13.60
CA THR A 249 4.46 4.67 13.72
C THR A 249 5.14 6.02 13.95
N ASP A 250 4.35 7.09 13.93
CA ASP A 250 4.77 8.43 14.32
C ASP A 250 4.85 8.69 15.84
N TRP A 251 4.87 7.63 16.66
CA TRP A 251 4.97 7.67 18.13
C TRP A 251 5.97 8.70 18.66
N ALA A 252 7.15 8.82 18.04
CA ALA A 252 8.20 9.73 18.50
C ALA A 252 7.73 11.20 18.53
N LEU A 253 6.79 11.56 17.64
CA LEU A 253 6.19 12.89 17.54
C LEU A 253 5.02 13.11 18.52
N LYS A 254 4.42 12.05 19.06
CA LYS A 254 3.17 12.08 19.83
C LYS A 254 3.30 11.65 21.29
N LYS A 255 4.31 10.85 21.65
CA LYS A 255 4.51 10.34 23.01
C LYS A 255 4.46 11.45 24.07
N GLY A 256 3.70 11.24 25.14
CA GLY A 256 3.54 12.22 26.22
C GLY A 256 2.71 13.47 25.91
N LYS A 257 2.35 13.73 24.64
CA LYS A 257 1.42 14.82 24.30
C LYS A 257 0.00 14.41 24.68
N ASN A 258 -0.81 15.35 25.16
CA ASN A 258 -2.23 15.14 25.49
C ASN A 258 -2.50 13.94 26.43
N GLY A 259 -1.54 13.60 27.30
CA GLY A 259 -1.67 12.46 28.21
C GLY A 259 -1.31 11.10 27.63
N LEU A 260 -0.92 11.03 26.35
CA LEU A 260 -0.53 9.77 25.70
C LEU A 260 0.68 9.10 26.40
N PRO A 261 0.74 7.76 26.45
CA PRO A 261 1.85 7.05 27.08
C PRO A 261 3.22 7.41 26.48
N LYS A 262 4.29 7.22 27.28
CA LYS A 262 5.69 7.42 26.86
C LYS A 262 6.42 6.13 26.50
N SER A 263 5.80 4.97 26.72
CA SER A 263 6.36 3.67 26.33
C SER A 263 6.21 3.49 24.82
N ASN A 264 7.18 2.85 24.16
CA ASN A 264 7.09 2.45 22.75
C ASN A 264 6.48 1.04 22.57
N LYS A 265 6.00 0.41 23.66
CA LYS A 265 5.37 -0.92 23.64
C LYS A 265 3.85 -0.82 23.57
N VAL A 266 3.21 -1.63 22.72
CA VAL A 266 1.75 -1.69 22.53
C VAL A 266 1.01 -1.92 23.85
N ILE A 267 1.48 -2.83 24.70
CA ILE A 267 0.85 -3.20 25.98
C ILE A 267 0.71 -2.03 26.99
N ALA A 268 1.37 -0.90 26.74
CA ALA A 268 1.25 0.30 27.58
C ALA A 268 0.16 1.28 27.10
N TRP A 269 -0.50 0.99 25.98
CA TRP A 269 -1.49 1.84 25.32
C TRP A 269 -2.83 1.13 25.22
N THR A 270 -3.93 1.86 25.39
CA THR A 270 -5.28 1.40 25.01
C THR A 270 -5.46 1.47 23.49
N TYR A 271 -6.46 0.78 22.95
CA TYR A 271 -6.73 0.87 21.51
C TYR A 271 -7.09 2.29 21.06
N GLU A 272 -7.88 3.03 21.85
CA GLU A 272 -8.26 4.41 21.55
C GLU A 272 -7.03 5.33 21.45
N GLU A 273 -6.06 5.18 22.34
CA GLU A 273 -4.80 5.94 22.29
C GLU A 273 -3.96 5.55 21.07
N LEU A 274 -3.92 4.27 20.70
CA LEU A 274 -3.21 3.81 19.50
C LEU A 274 -3.81 4.37 18.21
N GLN A 275 -5.13 4.60 18.15
CA GLN A 275 -5.77 5.26 16.99
C GLN A 275 -5.30 6.71 16.79
N GLN A 276 -4.66 7.32 17.79
CA GLN A 276 -4.03 8.64 17.63
C GLN A 276 -2.72 8.57 16.86
N LEU A 277 -2.08 7.41 16.76
CA LEU A 277 -0.85 7.22 15.99
C LEU A 277 -1.15 6.96 14.52
N ASN A 278 -0.17 7.26 13.67
CA ASN A 278 -0.21 6.98 12.25
C ASN A 278 0.90 6.01 11.88
N LEU A 279 0.60 5.05 11.00
CA LEU A 279 1.54 4.06 10.52
C LEU A 279 2.60 4.70 9.61
N ARG A 280 3.80 4.13 9.63
CA ARG A 280 4.89 4.47 8.71
C ARG A 280 4.92 3.50 7.54
N PHE A 281 5.22 4.04 6.37
CA PHE A 281 5.53 3.28 5.19
C PHE A 281 6.98 3.44 4.78
N ASN A 282 7.67 2.31 4.63
CA ASN A 282 9.09 2.27 4.29
C ASN A 282 9.35 1.79 2.86
N TYR A 283 8.31 1.67 2.02
CA TYR A 283 8.45 1.25 0.62
C TYR A 283 9.21 -0.08 0.43
N GLY A 284 9.00 -1.04 1.35
CA GLY A 284 9.68 -2.34 1.36
C GLY A 284 11.03 -2.37 2.09
N GLN A 285 11.36 -1.39 2.96
CA GLN A 285 12.61 -1.37 3.76
C GLN A 285 12.33 -1.58 5.27
N TYR A 286 12.99 -2.54 5.92
CA TYR A 286 12.45 -3.17 7.16
C TYR A 286 12.82 -2.57 8.51
N THR A 287 13.62 -1.51 8.62
CA THR A 287 14.24 -1.19 9.93
C THR A 287 14.51 0.27 10.22
N SER A 288 13.95 1.22 9.48
CA SER A 288 14.22 2.64 9.72
C SER A 288 13.02 3.39 10.29
N ALA A 289 13.27 4.13 11.38
CA ALA A 289 12.38 5.20 11.85
C ALA A 289 12.28 6.37 10.84
N GLU A 290 13.02 6.28 9.72
CA GLU A 290 13.04 7.22 8.60
C GLU A 290 11.88 7.01 7.61
N GLY A 291 11.00 6.04 7.90
CA GLY A 291 9.76 5.80 7.18
C GLY A 291 8.88 7.02 7.00
N VAL A 292 8.12 7.04 5.92
CA VAL A 292 7.14 8.09 5.66
C VAL A 292 5.93 7.88 6.55
N VAL A 293 5.57 8.87 7.36
CA VAL A 293 4.31 8.85 8.11
C VAL A 293 3.15 8.97 7.12
N THR A 294 2.21 8.04 7.22
CA THR A 294 0.99 8.00 6.39
C THR A 294 -0.22 8.51 7.19
N SER A 295 -1.41 8.56 6.59
CA SER A 295 -2.67 8.74 7.34
C SER A 295 -3.23 7.44 7.94
N TYR A 296 -2.67 6.29 7.56
CA TYR A 296 -3.18 4.96 7.93
C TYR A 296 -2.99 4.62 9.41
N LYS A 297 -3.89 3.78 9.92
CA LYS A 297 -4.04 3.48 11.35
C LYS A 297 -3.70 2.03 11.68
N ILE A 298 -3.19 1.83 12.89
CA ILE A 298 -2.99 0.49 13.47
C ILE A 298 -4.35 -0.22 13.51
N PRO A 299 -4.52 -1.39 12.87
CA PRO A 299 -5.80 -2.07 12.88
C PRO A 299 -5.96 -3.00 14.09
N ALA A 300 -7.20 -3.20 14.49
CA ALA A 300 -7.56 -4.30 15.38
C ALA A 300 -7.73 -5.61 14.59
N LEU A 301 -7.50 -6.75 15.26
CA LEU A 301 -7.58 -8.06 14.62
C LEU A 301 -9.00 -8.37 14.11
N ASP A 302 -10.05 -7.93 14.78
CA ASP A 302 -11.44 -8.12 14.36
C ASP A 302 -11.77 -7.38 13.05
N GLU A 303 -11.23 -6.17 12.86
CA GLU A 303 -11.32 -5.42 11.60
C GLU A 303 -10.62 -6.18 10.47
N VAL A 304 -9.43 -6.69 10.73
CA VAL A 304 -8.64 -7.48 9.77
C VAL A 304 -9.36 -8.75 9.37
N MET A 305 -9.88 -9.50 10.33
CA MET A 305 -10.61 -10.74 10.05
C MET A 305 -11.90 -10.45 9.27
N THR A 306 -12.59 -9.33 9.53
CA THR A 306 -13.75 -8.89 8.73
C THR A 306 -13.39 -8.68 7.26
N VAL A 307 -12.25 -8.04 7.00
CA VAL A 307 -11.71 -7.86 5.64
C VAL A 307 -11.30 -9.20 5.00
N CYS A 308 -10.72 -10.12 5.77
CA CYS A 308 -10.22 -11.39 5.23
C CYS A 308 -11.31 -12.43 4.96
N LYS A 309 -12.45 -12.34 5.66
CA LYS A 309 -13.56 -13.31 5.63
C LYS A 309 -13.89 -13.74 4.21
N ASP A 310 -13.82 -15.05 3.97
CA ASP A 310 -14.12 -15.70 2.67
C ASP A 310 -13.34 -15.16 1.47
N ARG A 311 -12.17 -14.55 1.68
CA ARG A 311 -11.35 -13.93 0.63
C ARG A 311 -9.90 -14.39 0.63
N ILE A 312 -9.29 -14.55 1.81
CA ILE A 312 -7.88 -14.89 1.93
C ILE A 312 -7.62 -15.70 3.20
N PHE A 313 -6.58 -16.52 3.17
CA PHE A 313 -6.11 -17.17 4.38
C PHE A 313 -5.26 -16.22 5.24
N VAL A 314 -5.27 -16.42 6.55
CA VAL A 314 -4.54 -15.61 7.53
C VAL A 314 -3.65 -16.52 8.35
N ASN A 315 -2.35 -16.29 8.29
CA ASN A 315 -1.38 -16.84 9.21
C ASN A 315 -0.97 -15.74 10.19
N ILE A 316 -0.96 -16.04 11.48
CA ILE A 316 -0.48 -15.10 12.50
C ILE A 316 0.91 -15.56 12.93
N ASP A 317 1.92 -14.73 12.73
CA ASP A 317 3.29 -14.97 13.18
C ASP A 317 3.46 -14.64 14.68
N LYS A 318 4.50 -15.19 15.30
CA LYS A 318 4.83 -15.03 16.72
C LYS A 318 3.68 -15.30 17.70
N LEU A 319 2.70 -16.10 17.29
CA LEU A 319 1.92 -16.93 18.21
C LEU A 319 2.87 -18.00 18.77
N ASP A 320 3.86 -17.56 19.54
CA ASP A 320 4.59 -18.42 20.46
C ASP A 320 3.51 -19.02 21.35
N CYS A 321 3.22 -20.29 21.07
CA CYS A 321 2.12 -21.07 21.59
C CYS A 321 1.79 -20.65 23.03
N VAL A 322 0.54 -20.19 23.26
CA VAL A 322 -0.11 -19.88 24.56
C VAL A 322 -0.40 -18.40 24.84
N ARG A 323 0.36 -17.41 24.35
CA ARG A 323 0.24 -16.05 24.93
C ARG A 323 -1.11 -15.35 24.73
N TYR A 324 -1.75 -15.50 23.56
CA TYR A 324 -3.03 -14.82 23.21
C TYR A 324 -4.05 -15.73 22.47
N TRP A 325 -3.90 -17.06 22.57
CA TRP A 325 -4.71 -17.95 21.72
C TRP A 325 -6.21 -17.85 22.01
N ASP A 326 -6.61 -17.78 23.29
CA ASP A 326 -8.02 -17.74 23.66
C ASP A 326 -8.69 -16.47 23.13
N GLU A 327 -7.98 -15.35 23.16
CA GLU A 327 -8.39 -14.05 22.62
C GLU A 327 -8.47 -14.08 21.09
N VAL A 328 -7.46 -14.62 20.41
CA VAL A 328 -7.47 -14.80 18.95
C VAL A 328 -8.65 -15.69 18.56
N TYR A 329 -8.84 -16.82 19.23
CA TYR A 329 -9.92 -17.75 18.95
C TYR A 329 -11.30 -17.13 19.20
N ALA A 330 -11.43 -16.28 20.23
CA ALA A 330 -12.64 -15.50 20.45
C ALA A 330 -12.94 -14.55 19.28
N VAL A 331 -11.93 -13.85 18.75
CA VAL A 331 -12.08 -12.98 17.57
C VAL A 331 -12.48 -13.78 16.33
N LEU A 332 -11.82 -14.91 16.06
CA LEU A 332 -12.14 -15.77 14.92
C LEU A 332 -13.60 -16.25 14.97
N LYS A 333 -14.08 -16.67 16.15
CA LYS A 333 -15.48 -17.06 16.34
C LYS A 333 -16.44 -15.89 16.18
N ALA A 334 -16.14 -14.75 16.80
CA ALA A 334 -17.00 -13.57 16.75
C ALA A 334 -17.17 -13.01 15.34
N THR A 335 -16.12 -13.07 14.52
CA THR A 335 -16.14 -12.62 13.12
C THR A 335 -16.62 -13.71 12.14
N GLY A 336 -16.70 -14.96 12.60
CA GLY A 336 -17.06 -16.12 11.76
C GLY A 336 -16.00 -16.39 10.69
N THR A 337 -14.73 -16.33 11.05
CA THR A 337 -13.56 -16.40 10.14
C THR A 337 -12.59 -17.52 10.51
N THR A 338 -13.04 -18.47 11.32
CA THR A 338 -12.27 -19.64 11.72
C THR A 338 -11.72 -20.45 10.53
N GLN A 339 -12.44 -20.47 9.40
CA GLN A 339 -11.98 -21.09 8.15
C GLN A 339 -10.88 -20.33 7.40
N ASN A 340 -10.74 -19.03 7.67
CA ASN A 340 -9.67 -18.21 7.09
C ASN A 340 -8.34 -18.45 7.80
N TYR A 341 -8.34 -18.94 9.04
CA TYR A 341 -7.11 -19.04 9.82
C TYR A 341 -6.27 -20.28 9.47
N LEU A 342 -4.97 -20.06 9.22
CA LEU A 342 -3.96 -21.09 9.02
C LEU A 342 -2.98 -21.12 10.19
N PHE A 343 -2.99 -22.24 10.91
CA PHE A 343 -2.06 -22.45 12.00
C PHE A 343 -0.65 -22.72 11.45
N GLY A 344 0.30 -21.82 11.74
CA GLY A 344 1.69 -21.92 11.29
C GLY A 344 2.47 -22.97 12.08
N LYS A 345 3.22 -23.84 11.41
CA LYS A 345 4.13 -24.84 12.01
C LYS A 345 5.58 -24.34 12.06
N SER A 346 5.76 -23.07 12.42
CA SER A 346 7.05 -22.70 13.02
C SER A 346 7.18 -23.47 14.34
N PHE A 347 8.38 -23.52 14.91
CA PHE A 347 8.71 -24.13 16.21
C PHE A 347 9.19 -25.58 16.17
N LYS A 348 10.50 -25.68 16.38
CA LYS A 348 11.30 -26.88 16.57
C LYS A 348 11.07 -27.56 17.92
N ASP A 349 10.18 -27.09 18.78
CA ASP A 349 10.08 -27.60 20.14
C ASP A 349 8.72 -28.21 20.49
N LYS A 350 8.83 -29.36 21.13
CA LYS A 350 7.77 -30.27 21.54
C LYS A 350 6.97 -29.62 22.69
N GLU A 351 5.78 -29.09 22.43
CA GLU A 351 4.84 -28.81 23.53
C GLU A 351 3.44 -29.40 23.31
N VAL A 352 2.92 -29.95 24.42
CA VAL A 352 1.65 -30.66 24.58
C VAL A 352 0.43 -29.73 24.39
N SER A 353 0.61 -28.41 24.53
CA SER A 353 -0.44 -27.38 24.46
C SER A 353 -1.04 -27.19 23.06
N LEU A 354 -0.25 -27.37 21.99
CA LEU A 354 -0.71 -27.25 20.62
C LEU A 354 -1.76 -28.32 20.27
N THR A 355 -1.60 -29.53 20.79
CA THR A 355 -2.51 -30.64 20.50
C THR A 355 -3.94 -30.33 20.95
N SER A 356 -4.13 -29.66 22.10
CA SER A 356 -5.47 -29.28 22.58
C SER A 356 -6.15 -28.22 21.73
N TYR A 357 -5.42 -27.22 21.23
CA TYR A 357 -6.00 -26.17 20.38
C TYR A 357 -6.37 -26.70 19.00
N TYR A 358 -5.49 -27.51 18.40
CA TYR A 358 -5.79 -28.25 17.17
C TYR A 358 -6.98 -29.19 17.35
N GLN A 359 -7.10 -29.87 18.49
CA GLN A 359 -8.25 -30.72 18.82
C GLN A 359 -9.53 -29.90 19.00
N GLN A 360 -9.46 -28.74 19.67
CA GLN A 360 -10.59 -27.83 19.84
C GLN A 360 -11.11 -27.35 18.49
N MET A 361 -10.22 -26.88 17.61
CA MET A 361 -10.61 -26.47 16.25
C MET A 361 -11.23 -27.62 15.46
N ARG A 362 -10.68 -28.84 15.59
CA ARG A 362 -11.25 -30.03 14.91
C ARG A 362 -12.61 -30.40 15.48
N ALA A 363 -12.78 -30.32 16.80
CA ALA A 363 -14.04 -30.58 17.47
C ALA A 363 -15.13 -29.58 17.06
N ASP A 364 -14.73 -28.32 16.83
CA ASP A 364 -15.59 -27.25 16.35
C ASP A 364 -15.82 -27.29 14.82
N GLY A 365 -15.37 -28.36 14.16
CA GLY A 365 -15.64 -28.64 12.73
C GLY A 365 -14.80 -27.83 11.75
N LEU A 366 -13.72 -27.21 12.22
CA LEU A 366 -12.90 -26.32 11.40
C LEU A 366 -11.98 -27.11 10.45
N PRO A 367 -11.60 -26.55 9.28
CA PRO A 367 -10.67 -27.18 8.35
C PRO A 367 -9.24 -27.11 8.88
N VAL A 368 -8.95 -27.91 9.92
CA VAL A 368 -7.62 -28.00 10.56
C VAL A 368 -6.66 -28.94 9.81
N SER A 369 -7.10 -29.44 8.65
CA SER A 369 -6.37 -30.39 7.80
C SER A 369 -5.57 -29.73 6.68
N MET A 370 -5.52 -28.40 6.65
CA MET A 370 -4.70 -27.64 5.73
C MET A 370 -3.21 -28.01 6.00
N ASN A 371 -2.60 -28.69 5.03
CA ASN A 371 -1.67 -29.82 5.20
C ASN A 371 -0.43 -29.61 6.09
N TYR A 372 -0.12 -30.64 6.90
CA TYR A 372 1.16 -30.86 7.62
C TYR A 372 2.42 -30.91 6.73
N TYR A 373 2.22 -30.88 5.41
CA TYR A 373 3.21 -31.10 4.35
C TYR A 373 3.37 -29.89 3.42
N ALA A 374 2.61 -28.80 3.61
CA ALA A 374 2.85 -27.57 2.86
C ALA A 374 4.25 -27.06 3.20
N ARG A 375 5.10 -26.93 2.19
CA ARG A 375 6.47 -26.45 2.39
C ARG A 375 6.44 -24.94 2.41
N TRP A 376 6.78 -24.39 3.56
CA TRP A 376 7.01 -22.96 3.74
C TRP A 376 8.37 -22.62 3.15
N HIS A 377 8.34 -21.98 2.01
CA HIS A 377 9.50 -21.32 1.47
C HIS A 377 9.41 -19.88 1.93
N VAL A 378 10.12 -19.60 3.02
CA VAL A 378 10.42 -18.23 3.39
C VAL A 378 11.47 -17.78 2.39
N GLY A 379 11.18 -16.74 1.62
CA GLY A 379 12.22 -15.99 0.94
C GLY A 379 13.06 -15.25 1.98
N ASN A 380 13.78 -15.95 2.87
CA ASN A 380 14.77 -15.32 3.73
C ASN A 380 15.96 -14.99 2.84
N LEU A 381 15.88 -13.78 2.27
CA LEU A 381 16.91 -13.08 1.49
C LEU A 381 18.11 -12.69 2.37
N GLU A 382 18.48 -13.48 3.38
CA GLU A 382 19.69 -13.23 4.18
C GLU A 382 20.97 -13.56 3.40
N GLU A 383 20.89 -14.34 2.30
CA GLU A 383 22.05 -14.61 1.43
C GLU A 383 22.02 -13.93 0.05
N ASP A 384 20.97 -13.20 -0.34
CA ASP A 384 20.97 -12.50 -1.64
C ASP A 384 19.99 -11.31 -1.65
N LEU A 385 20.48 -10.20 -1.08
CA LEU A 385 19.82 -8.90 -1.03
C LEU A 385 19.29 -8.44 -2.41
N THR A 386 18.05 -7.95 -2.40
CA THR A 386 17.35 -7.25 -3.50
C THR A 386 17.19 -8.07 -4.78
N LEU A 387 16.04 -8.76 -4.88
CA LEU A 387 15.53 -9.15 -6.18
C LEU A 387 15.07 -7.88 -6.90
N VAL A 388 15.95 -7.33 -7.73
CA VAL A 388 15.55 -6.38 -8.77
C VAL A 388 14.50 -7.09 -9.63
N PRO A 389 13.34 -6.47 -9.92
CA PRO A 389 12.34 -7.05 -10.80
C PRO A 389 12.95 -7.54 -12.12
N GLY A 390 12.53 -8.73 -12.60
CA GLY A 390 12.88 -9.23 -13.93
C GLY A 390 13.52 -10.62 -13.97
N THR A 391 14.77 -10.80 -13.51
CA THR A 391 15.53 -12.04 -13.82
C THR A 391 15.84 -12.94 -12.63
N LYS A 392 16.29 -12.38 -11.50
CA LYS A 392 16.58 -13.20 -10.30
C LYS A 392 15.30 -13.75 -9.66
N LEU A 393 14.22 -12.96 -9.65
CA LEU A 393 12.93 -13.36 -9.09
C LEU A 393 12.28 -14.48 -9.91
N GLU A 394 12.35 -14.40 -11.25
CA GLU A 394 11.88 -15.45 -12.17
C GLU A 394 12.65 -16.77 -11.94
N GLN A 395 13.98 -16.71 -11.84
CA GLN A 395 14.83 -17.87 -11.54
C GLN A 395 14.49 -18.47 -10.18
N PHE A 396 14.25 -17.61 -9.20
CA PHE A 396 13.86 -18.03 -7.86
C PHE A 396 12.52 -18.80 -7.90
N PHE A 397 11.46 -18.21 -8.47
CA PHE A 397 10.15 -18.88 -8.54
C PHE A 397 10.22 -20.18 -9.33
N THR A 398 10.97 -20.19 -10.43
CA THR A 398 11.22 -21.41 -11.22
C THR A 398 11.88 -22.51 -10.39
N LYS A 399 12.90 -22.18 -9.59
CA LYS A 399 13.61 -23.15 -8.73
C LYS A 399 12.70 -23.82 -7.71
N TYR A 400 11.73 -23.08 -7.19
CA TYR A 400 10.84 -23.55 -6.12
C TYR A 400 9.40 -23.81 -6.58
N ASN A 401 9.15 -23.86 -7.90
CA ASN A 401 7.86 -24.15 -8.52
C ASN A 401 7.47 -25.63 -8.34
N ASN A 402 7.13 -26.00 -7.12
CA ASN A 402 6.58 -27.31 -6.82
C ASN A 402 5.16 -27.14 -6.25
N LYS A 403 4.28 -28.05 -6.64
CA LYS A 403 2.91 -28.13 -6.13
C LYS A 403 2.90 -28.19 -4.59
N GLY A 404 1.96 -27.47 -3.98
CA GLY A 404 1.77 -27.39 -2.52
C GLY A 404 2.80 -26.56 -1.75
N ASN A 405 3.59 -25.72 -2.44
CA ASN A 405 4.53 -24.79 -1.80
C ASN A 405 3.85 -23.45 -1.45
N ASN A 406 4.08 -22.96 -0.23
CA ASN A 406 3.67 -21.63 0.21
C ASN A 406 4.89 -20.70 0.15
N PHE A 407 4.76 -19.57 -0.53
CA PHE A 407 5.85 -18.64 -0.74
C PHE A 407 5.65 -17.32 0.01
N LEU A 408 6.34 -17.17 1.15
CA LEU A 408 6.33 -15.93 1.94
C LEU A 408 7.25 -14.90 1.30
N THR A 409 6.67 -13.76 0.94
CA THR A 409 7.38 -12.71 0.20
C THR A 409 6.87 -11.31 0.53
N ASP A 410 7.79 -10.37 0.42
CA ASP A 410 7.55 -8.93 0.45
C ASP A 410 7.26 -8.31 -0.91
N HIS A 411 7.34 -9.12 -1.97
CA HIS A 411 7.04 -8.75 -3.35
C HIS A 411 5.84 -9.57 -3.87
N PRO A 412 4.66 -9.48 -3.21
CA PRO A 412 3.51 -10.28 -3.60
C PRO A 412 3.01 -9.95 -5.01
N PHE A 413 3.21 -8.72 -5.51
CA PHE A 413 2.74 -8.30 -6.83
C PHE A 413 3.36 -9.09 -7.97
N GLU A 414 4.67 -9.18 -7.98
CA GLU A 414 5.39 -9.98 -8.97
C GLU A 414 5.13 -11.47 -8.76
N CYS A 415 4.94 -11.92 -7.51
CA CYS A 415 4.64 -13.31 -7.18
C CYS A 415 3.30 -13.76 -7.76
N VAL A 416 2.23 -12.98 -7.57
CA VAL A 416 0.90 -13.34 -8.10
C VAL A 416 0.85 -13.29 -9.63
N GLN A 417 1.56 -12.34 -10.25
CA GLN A 417 1.65 -12.23 -11.71
C GLN A 417 2.34 -13.45 -12.29
N TRP A 418 3.43 -13.87 -11.65
CA TRP A 418 4.16 -15.07 -12.02
C TRP A 418 3.30 -16.31 -11.86
N ILE A 419 2.64 -16.50 -10.70
CA ILE A 419 1.72 -17.61 -10.46
C ILE A 419 0.63 -17.62 -11.52
N SER A 420 -0.04 -16.49 -11.76
CA SER A 420 -1.07 -16.39 -12.78
C SER A 420 -0.58 -16.93 -14.11
N LYS A 421 0.58 -16.45 -14.60
CA LYS A 421 1.16 -16.88 -15.86
C LYS A 421 1.39 -18.40 -15.93
N GLN A 422 1.94 -19.00 -14.87
CA GLN A 422 2.23 -20.44 -14.85
C GLN A 422 0.96 -21.31 -14.87
N TYR A 423 -0.16 -20.82 -14.34
CA TYR A 423 -1.39 -21.61 -14.16
C TYR A 423 -2.54 -21.17 -15.09
N THR A 424 -2.35 -20.17 -15.96
CA THR A 424 -3.27 -19.85 -17.07
C THR A 424 -2.78 -20.29 -18.45
N GLU A 425 -1.49 -20.58 -18.63
CA GLU A 425 -0.90 -20.99 -19.92
C GLU A 425 -0.80 -22.53 -20.11
N GLY A 426 -1.39 -23.33 -19.21
CA GLY A 426 -1.44 -24.80 -19.31
C GLY A 426 -2.87 -25.32 -19.29
#